data_AF-A0A4Z0NTD8-F1
#
_entry.id   AF-A0A4Z0NTD8-F1
#
_cell.length_a   1.000
_cell.length_b   1.000
_cell.length_c   1.000
_cell.angle_alpha   90.00
_cell.angle_beta   90.00
_cell.angle_gamma   90.00
#
_symmetry.space_group_name_H-M   'P 1'
#
loop_
_entity.id
_entity.type
_entity.pdbx_description
1 polymer ?
#
loop_
_entity_poly.entity_id
_entity_poly.type
_entity_poly.pdbx_seq_one_letter_code
_entity_poly.pdbx_strand_id
1 'polypeptide(L)'
;MQREWKTWPQIAIMVLQQIKNFPCGHNLLWIEFKDIDDDNSMASFVMDTEETSDVEDVMLADYVVMILKKLRTKYKISSASIH
;
A
#
# COMPACT_ATOMS: atom_id res chain seq x y z
N MET A 1 -20.52 -10.56 -7.62
CA MET A 1 -19.76 -10.97 -6.42
C MET A 1 -19.77 -9.83 -5.42
N GLN A 2 -20.14 -10.09 -4.17
CA GLN A 2 -20.03 -9.09 -3.09
C GLN A 2 -18.57 -9.01 -2.66
N ARG A 3 -17.93 -7.85 -2.78
CA ARG A 3 -16.56 -7.61 -2.30
C ARG A 3 -16.55 -7.62 -0.76
N GLU A 4 -15.56 -8.28 -0.17
CA GLU A 4 -15.34 -8.27 1.28
C GLU A 4 -14.85 -6.88 1.74
N TRP A 5 -15.22 -6.48 2.96
CA TRP A 5 -14.74 -5.25 3.58
C TRP A 5 -13.39 -5.48 4.29
N LYS A 6 -12.48 -4.52 4.15
CA LYS A 6 -11.19 -4.46 4.87
C LYS A 6 -10.98 -3.08 5.48
N THR A 7 -10.30 -3.01 6.61
CA THR A 7 -9.87 -1.72 7.19
C THR A 7 -8.53 -1.29 6.60
N TRP A 8 -8.19 0.01 6.69
CA TRP A 8 -6.87 0.50 6.29
C TRP A 8 -5.69 -0.24 6.95
N PRO A 9 -5.71 -0.52 8.27
CA PRO A 9 -4.68 -1.34 8.89
C PRO A 9 -4.53 -2.73 8.25
N GLN A 10 -5.63 -3.39 7.89
CA GLN A 10 -5.57 -4.68 7.18
C GLN A 10 -4.96 -4.53 5.79
N ILE A 11 -5.33 -3.49 5.05
CA ILE A 11 -4.75 -3.19 3.74
C ILE A 11 -3.25 -2.91 3.85
N ALA A 12 -2.83 -2.12 4.84
CA ALA A 12 -1.42 -1.83 5.09
C ALA A 12 -0.61 -3.11 5.36
N ILE A 13 -1.13 -4.02 6.21
CA ILE A 13 -0.50 -5.33 6.46
C ILE A 13 -0.36 -6.14 5.17
N MET A 14 -1.42 -6.18 4.35
CA MET A 14 -1.42 -6.92 3.09
C MET A 14 -0.42 -6.34 2.07
N VAL A 15 -0.26 -5.01 2.04
CA VAL A 15 0.74 -4.33 1.22
C VAL A 15 2.15 -4.67 1.71
N LEU A 16 2.42 -4.53 3.01
CA LEU A 16 3.71 -4.85 3.62
C LEU A 16 4.14 -6.30 3.37
N GLN A 17 3.20 -7.25 3.45
CA GLN A 17 3.49 -8.66 3.14
C GLN A 17 3.92 -8.88 1.68
N GLN A 18 3.37 -8.12 0.74
CA GLN A 18 3.79 -8.22 -0.67
C GLN A 18 5.12 -7.52 -0.92
N ILE A 19 5.34 -6.35 -0.33
CA ILE A 19 6.62 -5.63 -0.43
C ILE A 19 7.78 -6.50 0.04
N LYS A 20 7.64 -7.21 1.16
CA LYS A 20 8.70 -8.08 1.70
C LYS A 20 9.19 -9.15 0.72
N ASN A 21 8.37 -9.52 -0.27
CA ASN A 21 8.72 -10.52 -1.29
C ASN A 21 9.15 -9.90 -2.62
N PHE A 22 9.19 -8.57 -2.73
CA PHE A 22 9.60 -7.84 -3.93
C PHE A 22 11.12 -7.57 -3.90
N PRO A 23 11.81 -7.56 -5.06
CA PRO A 23 13.18 -7.06 -5.14
C PRO A 23 13.30 -5.68 -4.48
N CYS A 24 14.34 -5.47 -3.69
CA CYS A 24 14.58 -4.22 -2.94
C CYS A 24 13.53 -3.90 -1.85
N GLY A 25 12.50 -4.74 -1.65
CA GLY A 25 11.51 -4.53 -0.60
C GLY A 25 12.03 -4.71 0.84
N HIS A 26 13.21 -5.32 0.98
CA HIS A 26 13.93 -5.39 2.26
C HIS A 26 14.49 -4.04 2.71
N ASN A 27 14.61 -3.08 1.79
CA ASN A 27 15.10 -1.73 2.08
C ASN A 27 14.00 -0.80 2.59
N LEU A 28 12.73 -1.21 2.57
CA LEU A 28 11.63 -0.40 3.11
C LEU A 28 11.75 -0.28 4.63
N LEU A 29 12.03 0.92 5.12
CA LEU A 29 12.06 1.23 6.55
C LEU A 29 10.66 1.53 7.07
N TRP A 30 9.91 2.34 6.31
CA TRP A 30 8.62 2.84 6.75
C TRP A 30 7.72 3.21 5.57
N ILE A 31 6.41 3.05 5.75
CA ILE A 31 5.39 3.50 4.80
C ILE A 31 4.17 4.01 5.56
N GLU A 32 3.66 5.16 5.14
CA GLU A 32 2.41 5.74 5.63
C GLU A 32 1.45 5.99 4.47
N PHE A 33 0.25 5.44 4.58
CA PHE A 33 -0.84 5.70 3.66
C PHE A 33 -1.63 6.91 4.19
N LYS A 34 -1.75 7.93 3.35
CA LYS A 34 -2.58 9.10 3.65
C LYS A 34 -4.01 8.79 3.23
N ASP A 35 -4.91 8.90 4.18
CA ASP A 35 -6.32 8.59 4.03
C ASP A 35 -7.01 9.71 3.23
N ILE A 36 -7.00 9.61 1.90
CA ILE A 36 -7.88 10.41 1.05
C ILE A 36 -8.96 9.46 0.55
N ASP A 37 -10.04 9.47 1.30
CA ASP A 37 -11.23 8.63 1.17
C ASP A 37 -12.24 9.31 0.23
N ASP A 38 -11.85 9.46 -1.04
CA ASP A 38 -12.83 9.59 -2.12
C ASP A 38 -12.80 8.30 -2.93
N ASP A 39 -13.98 7.78 -3.29
CA ASP A 39 -14.14 6.52 -4.04
C ASP A 39 -13.36 6.53 -5.38
N ASN A 40 -12.94 7.73 -5.82
CA ASN A 40 -12.17 7.99 -7.02
C ASN A 40 -10.68 8.36 -6.79
N SER A 41 -10.22 8.62 -5.57
CA SER A 41 -8.82 9.02 -5.33
C SER A 41 -7.94 7.82 -5.01
N MET A 42 -6.84 7.64 -5.76
CA MET A 42 -5.76 6.73 -5.33
C MET A 42 -5.22 7.22 -3.98
N ALA A 43 -5.07 6.30 -3.03
CA ALA A 43 -4.40 6.64 -1.78
C ALA A 43 -2.98 7.11 -2.08
N SER A 44 -2.63 8.30 -1.61
CA SER A 44 -1.25 8.74 -1.59
C SER A 44 -0.51 8.08 -0.44
N PHE A 45 0.76 7.79 -0.61
CA PHE A 45 1.62 7.27 0.45
C PHE A 45 2.94 8.02 0.47
N VAL A 46 3.61 7.95 1.62
CA VAL A 46 5.01 8.34 1.78
C VAL A 46 5.74 7.10 2.24
N MET A 47 6.94 6.89 1.72
CA MET A 47 7.80 5.78 2.13
C MET A 47 9.21 6.28 2.39
N ASP A 48 9.91 5.56 3.27
CA ASP A 48 11.30 5.80 3.61
C ASP A 48 12.07 4.49 3.41
N THR A 49 13.25 4.58 2.80
CA THR A 49 14.06 3.46 2.32
C THR A 49 15.51 3.60 2.77
N GLU A 50 16.17 2.48 3.07
CA GLU A 50 17.58 2.44 3.45
C GLU A 50 18.47 2.13 2.25
N GLU A 51 19.48 2.97 2.01
CA GLU A 51 20.55 2.72 1.02
C GLU A 51 20.05 2.30 -0.38
N THR A 52 18.93 2.85 -0.85
CA THR A 52 18.38 2.62 -2.19
C THR A 52 18.89 3.63 -3.22
N SER A 53 18.97 3.19 -4.47
CA SER A 53 19.10 4.08 -5.62
C SER A 53 17.74 4.68 -6.01
N ASP A 54 17.74 5.85 -6.67
CA ASP A 54 16.52 6.48 -7.21
C ASP A 54 15.67 5.52 -8.06
N VAL A 55 16.31 4.60 -8.78
CA VAL A 55 15.63 3.60 -9.61
C VAL A 55 14.88 2.58 -8.76
N GLU A 56 15.48 2.11 -7.67
CA GLU A 56 14.85 1.16 -6.74
C GLU A 56 13.70 1.80 -5.99
N ASP A 57 13.82 3.08 -5.61
CA ASP A 57 12.72 3.83 -5.00
C ASP A 57 11.54 3.94 -5.97
N VAL A 58 11.78 4.29 -7.23
CA VAL A 58 10.72 4.35 -8.25
C VAL A 58 10.08 2.97 -8.45
N MET A 59 10.89 1.91 -8.56
CA MET A 59 10.38 0.54 -8.71
C MET A 59 9.51 0.10 -7.53
N LEU A 60 9.93 0.41 -6.31
CA LEU A 60 9.20 0.07 -5.10
C LEU A 60 7.89 0.88 -5.02
N ALA A 61 7.93 2.18 -5.32
CA ALA A 61 6.74 3.04 -5.34
C ALA A 61 5.71 2.55 -6.38
N ASP A 62 6.14 2.24 -7.60
CA ASP A 62 5.28 1.70 -8.65
C ASP A 62 4.66 0.36 -8.24
N TYR A 63 5.43 -0.49 -7.58
CA TYR A 63 4.95 -1.75 -7.04
C TYR A 63 3.87 -1.55 -5.96
N VAL A 64 4.07 -0.60 -5.03
CA VAL A 64 3.07 -0.22 -4.03
C VAL A 64 1.77 0.26 -4.70
N VAL A 65 1.87 1.14 -5.69
CA VAL A 65 0.71 1.64 -6.46
C VAL A 65 -0.04 0.48 -7.12
N MET A 66 0.68 -0.46 -7.73
CA MET A 66 0.09 -1.64 -8.37
C MET A 66 -0.66 -2.53 -7.37
N ILE A 67 -0.07 -2.79 -6.20
CA ILE A 67 -0.72 -3.60 -5.15
C ILE A 67 -1.98 -2.90 -4.65
N LEU A 68 -1.91 -1.61 -4.35
CA LEU A 68 -3.05 -0.83 -3.88
C LEU A 68 -4.22 -0.86 -4.88
N LYS A 69 -3.93 -0.68 -6.17
CA LYS A 69 -4.92 -0.83 -7.25
C LYS A 69 -5.59 -2.20 -7.23
N LYS A 70 -4.79 -3.27 -7.14
CA LYS A 70 -5.29 -4.65 -7.09
C LYS A 70 -6.17 -4.90 -5.85
N LEU A 71 -5.76 -4.41 -4.69
CA LEU A 71 -6.51 -4.57 -3.45
C LEU A 71 -7.83 -3.79 -3.49
N ARG A 72 -7.86 -2.57 -4.02
CA ARG A 72 -9.10 -1.78 -4.20
C ARG A 72 -10.08 -2.42 -5.18
N THR A 73 -9.61 -3.07 -6.23
CA THR A 73 -10.50 -3.85 -7.12
C THR A 73 -11.11 -5.05 -6.39
N LYS A 74 -10.39 -5.65 -5.43
CA LYS A 74 -10.81 -6.86 -4.73
C LYS A 74 -11.67 -6.60 -3.49
N TYR A 75 -11.37 -5.54 -2.74
CA TYR A 75 -11.95 -5.24 -1.43
C TYR A 75 -12.66 -3.88 -1.42
N LYS A 76 -13.68 -3.75 -0.57
CA LYS A 76 -14.13 -2.43 -0.13
C LYS A 76 -13.28 -2.04 1.07
N ILE A 77 -12.76 -0.82 1.09
CA ILE A 77 -11.93 -0.33 2.20
C ILE A 77 -12.80 0.58 3.05
N SER A 78 -12.85 0.33 4.35
CA SER A 78 -13.49 1.25 5.30
C SER A 78 -12.41 2.06 6.02
N SER A 79 -12.59 3.39 6.05
CA SER A 79 -11.82 4.30 6.91
C SER A 79 -12.07 4.11 8.40
N ALA A 80 -13.12 3.37 8.78
CA ALA A 80 -13.37 2.96 10.16
C ALA A 80 -12.24 2.06 10.67
N SER A 81 -11.33 2.65 11.44
CA SER A 81 -10.37 1.93 12.26
C SER A 81 -11.08 1.52 13.55
N ILE A 82 -11.28 0.21 13.77
CA ILE A 82 -11.76 -0.30 15.06
C ILE A 82 -10.52 -0.48 15.93
N HIS A 83 -10.40 0.33 16.99
CA HIS A 83 -9.39 0.19 18.04
C HIS A 83 -9.83 -0.86 19.08
#